data_AF-A0A8S2UA96-F1
#
_entry.id   AF-A0A8S2UA96-F1
#
_cell.length_a   1.000
_cell.length_b   1.000
_cell.length_c   1.000
_cell.angle_alpha   90.00
_cell.angle_beta   90.00
_cell.angle_gamma   90.00
#
_symmetry.space_group_name_H-M   'P 1'
#
loop_
_entity.id
_entity.type
_entity.pdbx_description
1 polymer ?
#
loop_
_entity_poly.entity_id
_entity_poly.type
_entity_poly.pdbx_seq_one_letter_code
_entity_poly.pdbx_strand_id
1 'polypeptide(L)' 'MQWKNGDTTNGQVVAGGNGVGNGLNQLYYPTDVLIDKETDSLIICDRRNGRVVRWSRRSGITQ' A
#
# COMPACT_ATOMS: atom_id res chain seq x y z
N MET A 1 -11.05 13.48 0.99
CA MET A 1 -9.73 13.36 0.34
C MET A 1 -9.22 14.78 0.08
N GLN A 2 -8.03 15.13 0.57
CA GLN A 2 -7.42 16.44 0.36
C GLN A 2 -6.30 16.27 -0.65
N TRP A 3 -6.46 16.85 -1.84
CA TRP A 3 -5.39 16.95 -2.82
C TRP A 3 -4.78 18.34 -2.71
N LYS A 4 -3.53 18.44 -2.25
CA LYS A 4 -2.74 19.67 -2.41
C LYS A 4 -2.30 19.73 -3.87
N ASN A 5 -2.91 20.63 -4.64
CA ASN A 5 -2.44 20.96 -5.98
C ASN A 5 -1.03 21.57 -5.86
N GLY A 6 -0.02 20.90 -6.41
CA GLY A 6 1.36 21.41 -6.48
C GLY A 6 2.47 20.39 -6.25
N ASP A 7 2.19 19.26 -5.57
CA ASP A 7 3.19 18.20 -5.27
C ASP A 7 3.20 17.06 -6.31
N THR A 8 2.81 17.35 -7.55
CA THR A 8 2.40 16.35 -8.54
C THR A 8 3.40 16.17 -9.69
N THR A 9 4.56 15.59 -9.44
CA THR A 9 5.34 15.03 -10.57
C THR A 9 5.63 13.54 -10.47
N ASN A 10 5.60 12.89 -9.30
CA ASN A 10 5.83 11.45 -9.21
C ASN A 10 4.95 10.76 -8.16
N GLY A 11 3.76 10.29 -8.57
CA GLY A 11 3.01 9.34 -7.75
C GLY A 11 3.76 8.02 -7.66
N GLN A 12 3.94 7.50 -6.45
CA GLN A 12 4.62 6.22 -6.21
C GLN A 12 3.61 5.13 -5.85
N VAL A 13 3.78 3.95 -6.44
CA VAL A 13 3.11 2.74 -5.99
C VAL A 13 3.80 2.23 -4.72
N VAL A 14 3.11 2.33 -3.59
CA VAL A 14 3.61 1.89 -2.27
C VAL A 14 2.95 0.60 -1.78
N ALA A 15 1.98 0.07 -2.54
CA ALA A 15 1.32 -1.21 -2.26
C ALA A 15 0.80 -1.88 -3.55
N GLY A 16 1.01 -3.19 -3.69
CA GLY A 16 0.58 -3.96 -4.86
C GLY A 16 1.42 -3.65 -6.11
N GLY A 17 0.75 -3.45 -7.25
CA GLY A 17 1.39 -3.13 -8.54
C GLY A 17 1.89 -4.33 -9.36
N ASN A 18 1.96 -5.53 -8.77
CA ASN A 18 2.50 -6.74 -9.41
C ASN A 18 1.41 -7.75 -9.84
N GLY A 19 0.23 -7.25 -10.20
CA GLY A 19 -0.93 -8.06 -10.53
C GLY A 19 -1.60 -8.72 -9.32
N VAL A 20 -2.67 -9.46 -9.60
CA VAL A 20 -3.45 -10.17 -8.59
C VAL A 20 -2.74 -11.45 -8.17
N GLY A 21 -2.64 -11.69 -6.86
CA GLY A 21 -2.05 -12.94 -6.33
C GLY A 21 -1.85 -12.92 -4.81
N ASN A 22 -1.23 -13.98 -4.30
CA ASN A 22 -0.97 -14.19 -2.87
C ASN A 22 0.49 -13.93 -2.46
N GLY A 23 1.35 -13.55 -3.40
CA GLY A 23 2.74 -13.15 -3.12
C GLY A 23 2.82 -11.95 -2.16
N LEU A 24 4.00 -11.76 -1.55
CA LEU A 24 4.23 -10.65 -0.61
C LEU A 24 4.13 -9.27 -1.26
N ASN A 25 4.38 -9.19 -2.57
CA ASN A 25 4.29 -7.98 -3.38
C ASN A 25 2.98 -7.89 -4.20
N GLN A 26 2.00 -8.75 -3.91
CA GLN A 26 0.71 -8.84 -4.59
C GLN A 26 -0.45 -8.71 -3.60
N LEU A 27 -1.62 -8.32 -4.13
CA LEU A 27 -2.88 -8.25 -3.39
C LEU A 27 -3.96 -8.99 -4.18
N TYR A 28 -4.99 -9.49 -3.49
CA TYR A 28 -6.13 -10.16 -4.09
C TYR A 28 -7.45 -9.59 -3.56
N TYR A 29 -8.07 -8.71 -4.35
CA TYR A 29 -9.30 -7.98 -4.03
C TYR A 29 -9.30 -7.37 -2.62
N PRO A 30 -8.38 -6.42 -2.33
CA PRO A 30 -8.41 -5.70 -1.07
C PRO A 30 -9.69 -4.87 -0.95
N THR A 31 -10.26 -4.78 0.26
CA THR A 31 -11.54 -4.08 0.49
C THR A 31 -11.42 -2.82 1.32
N ASP A 32 -10.34 -2.68 2.08
CA ASP A 32 -10.14 -1.51 2.94
C ASP A 32 -8.64 -1.22 3.13
N VAL A 33 -8.34 0.04 3.42
CA VAL A 33 -6.99 0.54 3.71
C VAL A 33 -7.05 1.64 4.75
N LEU A 34 -6.18 1.55 5.76
CA LEU A 34 -5.95 2.61 6.73
C LEU A 34 -4.47 2.98 6.78
N ILE A 35 -4.20 4.22 7.19
CA ILE A 35 -2.85 4.73 7.40
C ILE A 35 -2.52 4.60 8.88
N ASP A 36 -1.50 3.80 9.18
CA ASP A 36 -0.82 3.83 10.47
C ASP A 36 0.16 5.02 10.45
N LYS A 37 -0.19 6.08 11.18
CA LYS A 37 0.61 7.30 11.27
C LYS A 37 1.85 7.13 12.14
N GLU A 38 1.83 6.21 13.10
CA GLU A 38 2.97 5.99 14.00
C GLU A 38 4.13 5.35 13.23
N THR A 39 3.79 4.41 12.34
CA THR A 39 4.79 3.65 11.60
C THR A 39 4.89 4.01 10.13
N ASP A 40 4.15 5.02 9.69
CA ASP A 40 4.07 5.49 8.30
C ASP A 40 3.84 4.35 7.30
N SER A 41 2.86 3.50 7.62
CA SER A 41 2.54 2.29 6.87
C SER A 41 1.08 2.27 6.44
N LEU A 42 0.78 1.53 5.37
CA LEU A 42 -0.58 1.13 5.01
C LEU A 42 -0.90 -0.20 5.70
N ILE A 43 -2.07 -0.28 6.33
CA ILE A 43 -2.66 -1.54 6.76
C ILE A 43 -3.80 -1.84 5.81
N ILE A 44 -3.75 -3.00 5.14
CA ILE A 44 -4.63 -3.34 4.03
C ILE A 44 -5.37 -4.64 4.36
N CYS A 45 -6.69 -4.61 4.23
CA CYS A 45 -7.54 -5.81 4.30
C CYS A 45 -7.52 -6.51 2.94
N ASP A 46 -6.67 -7.53 2.80
CA ASP A 46 -6.45 -8.30 1.57
C ASP A 46 -7.43 -9.49 1.49
N ARG A 47 -8.70 -9.16 1.25
CA ARG A 47 -9.85 -10.03 1.53
C ARG A 47 -9.77 -11.41 0.88
N ARG A 48 -9.42 -11.53 -0.41
CA ARG A 48 -9.38 -12.87 -1.04
C ARG A 48 -8.16 -13.69 -0.68
N ASN A 49 -7.10 -13.08 -0.15
CA ASN A 49 -6.00 -13.80 0.46
C ASN A 49 -6.27 -14.14 1.94
N GLY A 50 -7.38 -13.66 2.53
CA GLY A 50 -7.75 -13.95 3.92
C GLY A 50 -6.76 -13.39 4.95
N ARG A 51 -6.08 -12.29 4.62
CA ARG A 51 -5.02 -11.71 5.46
C ARG A 51 -5.16 -10.19 5.61
N VAL A 52 -4.55 -9.67 6.66
CA VAL A 52 -4.27 -8.23 6.81
C VAL A 52 -2.77 -8.06 6.64
N VAL A 53 -2.35 -7.16 5.75
CA VAL A 53 -0.92 -6.88 5.50
C VAL A 53 -0.56 -5.45 5.87
N ARG A 54 0.70 -5.26 6.26
CA ARG A 54 1.28 -3.95 6.52
C ARG A 54 2.36 -3.66 5.48
N TRP A 55 2.28 -2.52 4.81
CA TRP A 55 3.26 -2.08 3.81
C TRP A 55 3.80 -0.70 4.18
N SER A 56 5.13 -0.56 4.22
CA SER A 56 5.78 0.74 4.44
C SER A 56 5.43 1.70 3.29
N ARG A 57 5.05 2.93 3.63
CA ARG A 57 4.86 3.99 2.62
C ARG A 57 6.18 4.62 2.19
N ARG A 58 7.25 4.41 2.97
CA ARG A 58 8.59 4.82 2.61
C ARG A 58 9.14 3.82 1.59
N SER A 59 9.64 4.34 0.47
CA SER A 59 10.43 3.59 -0.49
C SER A 59 11.44 2.71 0.26
N GLY A 60 11.41 1.41 0.01
CA GLY A 60 12.43 0.48 0.51
C GLY A 60 13.77 0.70 -0.18
N ILE A 61 14.30 1.92 -0.17
CA ILE A 61 15.70 2.17 -0.50
C ILE A 61 16.48 2.02 0.81
N THR A 62 16.64 0.79 1.28
CA THR A 62 17.82 0.43 2.07
C THR A 62 18.08 -1.08 1.92
N GLN A 63 19.21 -1.35 1.23
CA GLN A 63 19.85 -2.61 0.83
C GLN A 63 19.23 -3.38 -0.34
#